data_AF-A0A1I4G8A5-F1
#
_entry.id   AF-A0A1I4G8A5-F1
#
_cell.length_a   1.000
_cell.length_b   1.000
_cell.length_c   1.000
_cell.angle_alpha   90.00
_cell.angle_beta   90.00
_cell.angle_gamma   90.00
#
_symmetry.space_group_name_H-M   'P 1'
#
loop_
_entity.id
_entity.type
_entity.pdbx_description
1 polymer ?
#
loop_
_entity_poly.entity_id
_entity_poly.type
_entity_poly.pdbx_seq_one_letter_code
_entity_poly.pdbx_strand_id
1 'polypeptide(L)'
;MPADESPPPSDGSDELDEQVDFDEIRDVLDTAAHDVGHEDIASFVTDLLVETIEDPPEAPPEPSDETRYSFREAAFDGDYDEAAGRVTKAAAAVTPRKLGTLDFWGLSPSSSADPDALAVLTALPGVRHTDDELAGEIRATVETVAALADLYSTPVVEAVLTDVEGHKMVERRDGHYLWFWLSEDRFDRAMARLPSAVAAAVERDELRDVNESE
;
A
#
# COMPACT_ATOMS: atom_id res chain seq x y z
N MET A 1 -57.87 -11.41 -45.59
CA MET A 1 -57.24 -12.06 -44.41
C MET A 1 -55.77 -11.72 -44.47
N PRO A 2 -55.24 -10.85 -43.59
CA PRO A 2 -53.80 -10.62 -43.52
C PRO A 2 -53.16 -11.81 -42.79
N ALA A 3 -52.14 -12.39 -43.39
CA ALA A 3 -51.30 -13.40 -42.76
C ALA A 3 -50.32 -12.70 -41.81
N ASP A 4 -50.23 -13.31 -40.63
CA ASP A 4 -49.38 -13.02 -39.49
C ASP A 4 -47.93 -13.39 -39.84
N GLU A 5 -47.05 -12.40 -39.98
CA GLU A 5 -45.59 -12.61 -40.02
C GLU A 5 -45.01 -12.05 -38.72
N SER A 6 -45.11 -12.87 -37.67
CA SER A 6 -44.30 -12.74 -36.47
C SER A 6 -42.81 -12.92 -36.82
N PRO A 7 -41.89 -12.11 -36.27
CA PRO A 7 -40.46 -12.31 -36.46
C PRO A 7 -40.01 -13.63 -35.80
N PRO A 8 -38.94 -14.28 -36.31
CA PRO A 8 -38.43 -15.51 -35.72
C PRO A 8 -37.92 -15.24 -34.29
N PRO A 9 -37.97 -16.24 -33.39
CA PRO A 9 -37.38 -16.12 -32.07
C PRO A 9 -35.89 -15.85 -32.22
N SER A 10 -35.41 -14.80 -31.54
CA SER A 10 -33.99 -14.54 -31.36
C SER A 10 -33.34 -15.80 -30.79
N ASP A 11 -32.40 -16.37 -31.53
CA ASP A 11 -31.46 -17.36 -31.01
C ASP A 11 -30.90 -16.80 -29.72
N GLY A 12 -31.15 -17.51 -28.63
CA GLY A 12 -30.49 -17.27 -27.36
C GLY A 12 -29.00 -17.41 -27.62
N SER A 13 -28.31 -16.28 -27.55
CA SER A 13 -26.92 -16.25 -27.19
C SER A 13 -26.80 -17.00 -25.86
N ASP A 14 -26.40 -18.27 -25.93
CA ASP A 14 -25.72 -18.98 -24.84
C ASP A 14 -24.45 -18.18 -24.53
N GLU A 15 -24.63 -17.09 -23.79
CA GLU A 15 -23.60 -16.50 -22.96
C GLU A 15 -23.25 -17.59 -21.94
N LEU A 16 -22.06 -18.17 -22.11
CA LEU A 16 -21.40 -18.92 -21.05
C LEU A 16 -21.14 -17.93 -19.90
N ASP A 17 -22.16 -17.76 -19.05
CA ASP A 17 -22.00 -17.35 -17.66
C ASP A 17 -21.24 -18.50 -16.97
N GLU A 18 -19.94 -18.62 -17.22
CA GLU A 18 -19.01 -19.29 -16.32
C GLU A 18 -18.91 -18.41 -15.07
N GLN A 19 -19.99 -18.39 -14.28
CA GLN A 19 -19.96 -17.86 -12.93
C GLN A 19 -18.95 -18.72 -12.18
N VAL A 20 -17.84 -18.10 -11.81
CA VAL A 20 -16.81 -18.72 -10.99
C VAL A 20 -17.47 -19.19 -9.70
N ASP A 21 -17.58 -20.51 -9.55
CA ASP A 21 -18.10 -21.11 -8.34
C ASP A 21 -17.01 -21.06 -7.26
N PHE A 22 -17.07 -20.03 -6.44
CA PHE A 22 -16.12 -19.81 -5.36
C PHE A 22 -16.21 -20.89 -4.27
N ASP A 23 -17.33 -21.61 -4.16
CA ASP A 23 -17.44 -22.74 -3.24
C ASP A 23 -16.68 -23.96 -3.79
N GLU A 24 -16.74 -24.21 -5.10
CA GLU A 24 -15.92 -25.25 -5.75
C GLU A 24 -14.42 -24.93 -5.65
N ILE A 25 -14.02 -23.68 -5.89
CA ILE A 25 -12.62 -23.25 -5.72
C ILE A 25 -12.18 -23.42 -4.27
N ARG A 26 -13.04 -23.07 -3.30
CA ARG A 26 -12.72 -23.21 -1.89
C ARG A 26 -12.54 -24.67 -1.50
N ASP A 27 -13.41 -25.57 -1.95
CA ASP A 27 -13.31 -27.01 -1.68
C ASP A 27 -12.04 -27.61 -2.28
N VAL A 28 -11.64 -27.17 -3.49
CA VAL A 28 -10.38 -27.56 -4.13
C VAL A 28 -9.18 -27.07 -3.33
N LEU A 29 -9.20 -25.81 -2.87
CA LEU A 29 -8.13 -25.23 -2.07
C LEU A 29 -8.05 -25.84 -0.67
N ASP A 30 -9.17 -26.19 -0.05
CA ASP A 30 -9.24 -26.87 1.26
C ASP A 30 -8.64 -28.27 1.17
N THR A 31 -8.99 -29.00 0.11
CA THR A 31 -8.42 -30.32 -0.17
C THR A 31 -6.92 -30.24 -0.41
N ALA A 32 -6.47 -29.27 -1.21
CA ALA A 32 -5.05 -29.06 -1.48
C ALA A 32 -4.28 -28.67 -0.21
N ALA A 33 -4.82 -27.77 0.61
CA ALA A 33 -4.23 -27.36 1.89
C ALA A 33 -4.09 -28.56 2.84
N HIS A 34 -5.12 -29.41 2.94
CA HIS A 34 -5.08 -30.58 3.79
C HIS A 34 -4.06 -31.64 3.30
N ASP A 35 -3.97 -31.85 1.98
CA ASP A 35 -3.06 -32.84 1.38
C ASP A 35 -1.58 -32.49 1.59
N VAL A 36 -1.25 -31.21 1.70
CA VAL A 36 0.11 -30.73 2.02
C VAL A 36 0.32 -30.41 3.50
N GLY A 37 -0.66 -30.73 4.36
CA GLY A 37 -0.51 -30.68 5.82
C GLY A 37 -0.78 -29.32 6.47
N HIS A 38 -1.43 -28.39 5.77
CA HIS A 38 -1.90 -27.13 6.35
C HIS A 38 -3.24 -27.33 7.05
N GLU A 39 -3.42 -26.62 8.18
CA GLU A 39 -4.66 -26.66 8.96
C GLU A 39 -5.78 -25.82 8.34
N ASP A 40 -5.44 -24.89 7.45
CA ASP A 40 -6.39 -24.05 6.72
C ASP A 40 -5.83 -23.50 5.39
N ILE A 41 -6.74 -23.05 4.53
CA ILE A 41 -6.45 -22.48 3.20
C ILE A 41 -5.58 -21.21 3.29
N ALA A 42 -5.71 -20.40 4.34
CA ALA A 42 -4.96 -19.14 4.45
C ALA A 42 -3.47 -19.41 4.69
N SER A 43 -3.14 -20.40 5.52
CA SER A 43 -1.77 -20.89 5.70
C SER A 43 -1.22 -21.50 4.41
N PHE A 44 -2.02 -22.30 3.70
CA PHE A 44 -1.61 -22.89 2.41
C PHE A 44 -1.37 -21.84 1.33
N VAL A 45 -2.25 -20.84 1.17
CA VAL A 45 -2.07 -19.75 0.20
C VAL A 45 -0.87 -18.88 0.54
N THR A 46 -0.63 -18.64 1.83
CA THR A 46 0.55 -17.89 2.29
C THR A 46 1.83 -18.65 1.95
N ASP A 47 1.90 -19.94 2.25
CA ASP A 47 3.08 -20.76 1.95
C ASP A 47 3.26 -20.98 0.43
N LEU A 48 2.18 -21.14 -0.33
CA LEU A 48 2.23 -21.21 -1.80
C LEU A 48 2.78 -19.92 -2.41
N LEU A 49 2.38 -18.75 -1.89
CA LEU A 49 2.90 -17.45 -2.32
C LEU A 49 4.36 -17.25 -1.90
N VAL A 50 4.77 -17.79 -0.74
CA VAL A 50 6.15 -17.75 -0.26
C VAL A 50 7.06 -18.70 -1.05
N GLU A 51 6.61 -19.92 -1.36
CA GLU A 51 7.39 -20.92 -2.14
C GLU A 51 7.52 -20.56 -3.62
N THR A 52 6.57 -19.80 -4.19
CA THR A 52 6.62 -19.38 -5.60
C THR A 52 7.57 -18.20 -5.83
N ILE A 53 7.98 -17.50 -4.77
CA ILE A 53 8.92 -16.38 -4.83
C ILE A 53 10.28 -16.87 -4.29
N GLU A 54 11.14 -17.39 -5.16
CA GLU A 54 12.45 -17.99 -4.80
C GLU A 54 13.42 -17.05 -4.06
N ASP A 55 13.12 -15.76 -3.97
CA ASP A 55 13.68 -14.82 -2.98
C ASP A 55 12.77 -13.58 -3.04
N PRO A 56 11.91 -13.31 -2.04
CA PRO A 56 11.17 -12.06 -2.02
C PRO A 56 12.18 -10.91 -2.06
N PRO A 57 11.93 -9.85 -2.84
CA PRO A 57 12.88 -8.75 -2.95
C PRO A 57 13.22 -8.28 -1.55
N GLU A 58 14.52 -8.30 -1.22
CA GLU A 58 15.00 -7.91 0.10
C GLU A 58 14.47 -6.50 0.40
N ALA A 59 13.75 -6.37 1.52
CA ALA A 59 13.16 -5.09 1.89
C ALA A 59 14.27 -4.04 1.97
N PRO A 60 14.05 -2.81 1.46
CA PRO A 60 15.07 -1.78 1.50
C PRO A 60 15.60 -1.58 2.93
N PRO A 61 16.91 -1.46 3.14
CA PRO A 61 17.48 -1.38 4.48
C PRO A 61 17.04 -0.10 5.20
N GLU A 62 16.90 -0.17 6.53
CA GLU A 62 16.76 1.02 7.37
C GLU A 62 18.09 1.79 7.43
N PRO A 63 18.07 3.13 7.49
CA PRO A 63 19.29 3.93 7.69
C PRO A 63 19.87 3.69 9.10
N SER A 64 21.18 3.42 9.18
CA SER A 64 21.87 3.10 10.44
C SER A 64 22.13 4.29 11.37
N ASP A 65 22.05 5.51 10.86
CA ASP A 65 22.42 6.76 11.54
C ASP A 65 21.22 7.63 11.91
N GLU A 66 20.00 7.17 11.61
CA GLU A 66 18.76 7.87 11.91
C GLU A 66 17.87 7.08 12.86
N THR A 67 17.04 7.79 13.62
CA THR A 67 16.09 7.18 14.54
C THR A 67 14.80 6.87 13.79
N ARG A 68 14.25 5.68 14.03
CA ARG A 68 12.92 5.30 13.55
C ARG A 68 11.83 5.91 14.45
N TYR A 69 10.82 6.52 13.81
CA TYR A 69 9.62 7.02 14.45
C TYR A 69 8.40 6.34 13.83
N SER A 70 7.32 6.21 14.60
CA SER A 70 6.06 5.62 14.14
C SER A 70 4.88 6.54 14.40
N PHE A 71 3.90 6.47 13.50
CA PHE A 71 2.59 7.08 13.62
C PHE A 71 1.54 6.02 13.27
N ARG A 72 0.72 5.65 14.24
CA ARG A 72 -0.19 4.50 14.16
C ARG A 72 -1.62 4.98 14.27
N GLU A 73 -2.54 4.39 13.50
CA GLU A 73 -3.95 4.75 13.54
C GLU A 73 -4.52 4.63 14.96
N ALA A 74 -4.21 3.53 15.66
CA ALA A 74 -4.67 3.30 17.03
C ALA A 74 -4.23 4.36 18.06
N ALA A 75 -3.19 5.14 17.75
CA ALA A 75 -2.67 6.20 18.61
C ALA A 75 -3.26 7.58 18.31
N PHE A 76 -4.11 7.71 17.29
CA PHE A 76 -4.62 8.99 16.81
C PHE A 76 -6.15 9.01 16.74
N ASP A 77 -6.75 9.91 17.52
CA ASP A 77 -8.19 10.17 17.50
C ASP A 77 -8.50 11.25 16.46
N GLY A 78 -8.59 10.84 15.19
CA GLY A 78 -8.84 11.72 14.05
C GLY A 78 -8.76 11.02 12.70
N ASP A 79 -8.76 11.80 11.62
CA ASP A 79 -8.53 11.28 10.27
C ASP A 79 -7.06 10.88 10.12
N TYR A 80 -6.79 9.59 10.31
CA TYR A 80 -5.43 9.05 10.27
C TYR A 80 -4.80 9.19 8.89
N ASP A 81 -5.55 8.98 7.81
CA ASP A 81 -5.04 9.03 6.45
C ASP A 81 -4.54 10.42 6.08
N GLU A 82 -5.36 11.43 6.37
CA GLU A 82 -5.00 12.83 6.18
C GLU A 82 -3.80 13.22 7.07
N ALA A 83 -3.78 12.76 8.33
CA ALA A 83 -2.69 13.03 9.26
C ALA A 83 -1.37 12.36 8.82
N ALA A 84 -1.42 11.11 8.36
CA ALA A 84 -0.29 10.34 7.86
C ALA A 84 0.28 10.99 6.59
N GLY A 85 -0.58 11.53 5.72
CA GLY A 85 -0.16 12.31 4.56
C GLY A 85 0.62 13.56 4.97
N ARG A 86 0.14 14.29 5.98
CA ARG A 86 0.86 15.45 6.54
C ARG A 86 2.21 15.07 7.15
N VAL A 87 2.28 13.98 7.92
CA VAL A 87 3.54 13.48 8.50
C VAL A 87 4.54 13.13 7.40
N THR A 88 4.11 12.40 6.38
CA THR A 88 4.94 12.01 5.23
C THR A 88 5.54 13.24 4.54
N LYS A 89 4.70 14.24 4.21
CA LYS A 89 5.14 15.49 3.60
C LYS A 89 6.10 16.26 4.51
N ALA A 90 5.84 16.31 5.82
CA ALA A 90 6.70 17.00 6.78
C ALA A 90 8.08 16.34 6.87
N ALA A 91 8.14 15.00 6.93
CA ALA A 91 9.39 14.24 6.96
C ALA A 91 10.19 14.42 5.67
N ALA A 92 9.55 14.27 4.51
CA ALA A 92 10.17 14.47 3.20
C ALA A 92 10.69 15.92 3.00
N ALA A 93 10.07 16.91 3.64
CA ALA A 93 10.48 18.32 3.52
C ALA A 93 11.66 18.73 4.42
N VAL A 94 12.05 17.90 5.39
CA VAL A 94 13.17 18.23 6.31
C VAL A 94 14.40 17.36 6.11
N THR A 95 14.24 16.21 5.45
CA THR A 95 15.34 15.29 5.17
C THR A 95 16.40 15.95 4.27
N PRO A 96 17.70 15.81 4.60
CA PRO A 96 18.78 16.23 3.71
C PRO A 96 19.09 15.17 2.63
N ARG A 97 18.54 13.96 2.76
CA ARG A 97 18.79 12.83 1.87
C ARG A 97 18.13 13.09 0.52
N LYS A 98 18.80 12.71 -0.56
CA LYS A 98 18.25 12.85 -1.91
C LYS A 98 17.22 11.76 -2.13
N LEU A 99 16.01 12.16 -2.55
CA LEU A 99 14.95 11.22 -2.89
C LEU A 99 15.39 10.27 -4.02
N GLY A 100 15.20 8.97 -3.80
CA GLY A 100 15.54 7.88 -4.70
C GLY A 100 14.30 7.32 -5.39
N THR A 101 13.75 6.24 -4.83
CA THR A 101 12.61 5.52 -5.38
C THR A 101 11.38 5.68 -4.49
N LEU A 102 10.22 5.74 -5.11
CA LEU A 102 8.93 5.62 -4.45
C LEU A 102 8.25 4.39 -5.03
N ASP A 103 8.11 3.38 -4.19
CA ASP A 103 7.36 2.15 -4.47
C ASP A 103 6.03 2.22 -3.72
N PHE A 104 4.93 1.86 -4.37
CA PHE A 104 3.61 1.90 -3.76
C PHE A 104 2.64 0.92 -4.41
N TRP A 105 1.64 0.50 -3.65
CA TRP A 105 0.54 -0.32 -4.15
C TRP A 105 -0.77 -0.09 -3.40
N GLY A 106 -1.87 -0.52 -4.03
CA GLY A 106 -3.20 -0.57 -3.43
C GLY A 106 -3.96 0.75 -3.37
N LEU A 107 -3.49 1.81 -4.05
CA LEU A 107 -4.24 3.06 -4.16
C LEU A 107 -5.49 2.85 -5.02
N SER A 108 -6.68 3.10 -4.48
CA SER A 108 -7.90 3.02 -5.30
C SER A 108 -8.13 4.33 -6.08
N PRO A 109 -8.16 4.29 -7.43
CA PRO A 109 -8.42 5.48 -8.24
C PRO A 109 -9.85 6.01 -8.08
N SER A 110 -10.79 5.12 -7.72
CA SER A 110 -12.23 5.40 -7.59
C SER A 110 -12.60 6.10 -6.28
N SER A 111 -11.78 5.96 -5.23
CA SER A 111 -12.00 6.58 -3.92
C SER A 111 -11.19 7.86 -3.70
N SER A 112 -10.38 8.28 -4.69
CA SER A 112 -9.51 9.43 -4.52
C SER A 112 -10.30 10.71 -4.29
N ALA A 113 -10.04 11.35 -3.15
CA ALA A 113 -10.56 12.68 -2.81
C ALA A 113 -9.79 13.82 -3.53
N ASP A 114 -8.65 13.51 -4.18
CA ASP A 114 -7.78 14.48 -4.84
C ASP A 114 -7.48 14.05 -6.30
N PRO A 115 -8.23 14.58 -7.28
CA PRO A 115 -8.03 14.25 -8.69
C PRO A 115 -6.73 14.83 -9.26
N ASP A 116 -6.18 15.91 -8.68
CA ASP A 116 -4.93 16.51 -9.14
C ASP A 116 -3.74 15.64 -8.72
N ALA A 117 -3.75 15.13 -7.48
CA ALA A 117 -2.76 14.16 -7.00
C ALA A 117 -2.79 12.86 -7.82
N LEU A 118 -4.00 12.38 -8.15
CA LEU A 118 -4.18 11.21 -9.01
C LEU A 118 -3.59 11.45 -10.40
N ALA A 119 -3.84 12.62 -11.00
CA ALA A 119 -3.30 12.98 -12.30
C ALA A 119 -1.75 13.01 -12.30
N VAL A 120 -1.12 13.49 -11.23
CA VAL A 120 0.35 13.49 -11.08
C VAL A 120 0.91 12.07 -11.17
N LEU A 121 0.35 11.11 -10.42
CA LEU A 121 0.86 9.73 -10.44
C LEU A 121 0.55 9.02 -11.75
N THR A 122 -0.67 9.16 -12.27
CA THR A 122 -1.12 8.48 -13.50
C THR A 122 -0.35 8.89 -14.76
N ALA A 123 0.26 10.07 -14.76
CA ALA A 123 1.05 10.56 -15.90
C ALA A 123 2.46 9.96 -15.97
N LEU A 124 2.91 9.23 -14.93
CA LEU A 124 4.30 8.79 -14.80
C LEU A 124 4.54 7.41 -15.41
N PRO A 125 5.64 7.24 -16.17
CA PRO A 125 6.06 5.92 -16.58
C PRO A 125 6.46 5.10 -15.35
N GLY A 126 6.02 3.85 -15.27
CA GLY A 126 6.27 2.95 -14.13
C GLY A 126 5.06 2.77 -13.21
N VAL A 127 4.03 3.61 -13.35
CA VAL A 127 2.74 3.39 -12.69
C VAL A 127 1.87 2.46 -13.55
N ARG A 128 1.33 1.43 -12.92
CA ARG A 128 0.37 0.49 -13.49
C ARG A 128 -1.02 0.85 -13.01
N HIS A 129 -1.96 0.73 -13.94
CA HIS A 129 -3.35 1.08 -13.76
C HIS A 129 -4.19 -0.16 -14.00
N THR A 130 -4.91 -0.60 -12.99
CA THR A 130 -6.04 -1.51 -13.15
C THR A 130 -7.33 -0.74 -12.85
N ASP A 131 -8.48 -1.39 -13.02
CA ASP A 131 -9.77 -0.78 -12.69
C ASP A 131 -9.92 -0.54 -11.17
N ASP A 132 -9.19 -1.30 -10.35
CA ASP A 132 -9.34 -1.32 -8.90
C ASP A 132 -8.17 -0.69 -8.14
N GLU A 133 -6.97 -0.64 -8.72
CA GLU A 133 -5.76 -0.18 -8.04
C GLU A 133 -4.74 0.55 -8.93
N LEU A 134 -3.96 1.41 -8.28
CA LEU A 134 -2.71 1.95 -8.79
C LEU A 134 -1.55 1.40 -7.96
N ALA A 135 -0.52 0.94 -8.68
CA ALA A 135 0.74 0.50 -8.12
C ALA A 135 1.89 0.96 -9.00
N GLY A 136 3.07 1.15 -8.44
CA GLY A 136 4.22 1.50 -9.26
C GLY A 136 5.50 1.71 -8.46
N GLU A 137 6.61 1.43 -9.15
CA GLU A 137 7.94 1.80 -8.72
C GLU A 137 8.42 2.95 -9.60
N ILE A 138 8.53 4.14 -9.02
CA ILE A 138 8.86 5.37 -9.75
C ILE A 138 9.99 6.14 -9.07
N ARG A 139 10.63 7.03 -9.83
CA ARG A 139 11.58 7.98 -9.24
C ARG A 139 10.87 8.92 -8.29
N ALA A 140 11.34 9.00 -7.05
CA ALA A 140 10.80 9.91 -6.06
C ALA A 140 11.19 11.37 -6.34
N THR A 141 10.19 12.25 -6.26
CA THR A 141 10.35 13.71 -6.26
C THR A 141 9.46 14.28 -5.16
N VAL A 142 9.66 15.56 -4.80
CA VAL A 142 8.80 16.22 -3.82
C VAL A 142 7.34 16.20 -4.28
N GLU A 143 7.10 16.33 -5.58
CA GLU A 143 5.77 16.33 -6.18
C GLU A 143 5.13 14.94 -6.13
N THR A 144 5.86 13.88 -6.46
CA THR A 144 5.30 12.51 -6.44
C THR A 144 5.05 12.01 -5.03
N VAL A 145 5.92 12.37 -4.08
CA VAL A 145 5.72 12.06 -2.66
C VAL A 145 4.53 12.82 -2.10
N ALA A 146 4.37 14.09 -2.46
CA ALA A 146 3.21 14.87 -2.02
C ALA A 146 1.90 14.32 -2.60
N ALA A 147 1.89 14.00 -3.90
CA ALA A 147 0.73 13.41 -4.57
C ALA A 147 0.34 12.06 -3.96
N LEU A 148 1.30 11.16 -3.73
CA LEU A 148 1.02 9.89 -3.06
C LEU A 148 0.42 10.10 -1.66
N ALA A 149 1.01 11.02 -0.88
CA ALA A 149 0.54 11.33 0.47
C ALA A 149 -0.88 11.94 0.51
N ASP A 150 -1.33 12.62 -0.57
CA ASP A 150 -2.71 13.12 -0.70
C ASP A 150 -3.73 12.03 -1.08
N LEU A 151 -3.25 10.89 -1.58
CA LEU A 151 -4.07 9.76 -2.00
C LEU A 151 -4.14 8.64 -0.96
N TYR A 152 -3.54 8.84 0.20
CA TYR A 152 -3.59 7.93 1.32
C TYR A 152 -5.04 7.62 1.72
N SER A 153 -5.39 6.33 1.71
CA SER A 153 -6.71 5.85 2.10
C SER A 153 -6.64 4.45 2.70
N THR A 154 -7.29 4.24 3.83
CA THR A 154 -7.56 2.92 4.40
C THR A 154 -8.71 2.21 3.65
N PRO A 155 -8.71 0.87 3.58
CA PRO A 155 -7.79 -0.07 4.23
C PRO A 155 -6.51 -0.39 3.45
N VAL A 156 -6.35 0.01 2.19
CA VAL A 156 -5.17 -0.38 1.39
C VAL A 156 -4.44 0.83 0.85
N VAL A 157 -3.23 1.04 1.37
CA VAL A 157 -2.07 1.67 0.71
C VAL A 157 -0.83 1.16 1.41
N GLU A 158 0.10 0.59 0.65
CA GLU A 158 1.48 0.41 1.08
C GLU A 158 2.37 1.31 0.24
N ALA A 159 3.38 1.87 0.89
CA ALA A 159 4.30 2.78 0.24
C ALA A 159 5.67 2.74 0.91
N VAL A 160 6.72 2.68 0.11
CA VAL A 160 8.10 2.80 0.57
C VAL A 160 8.79 3.90 -0.22
N LEU A 161 9.24 4.93 0.50
CA LEU A 161 10.10 5.97 -0.02
C LEU A 161 11.54 5.67 0.41
N THR A 162 12.44 5.53 -0.56
CA THR A 162 13.88 5.37 -0.32
C THR A 162 14.68 6.58 -0.82
N ASP A 163 15.87 6.75 -0.26
CA ASP A 163 16.85 7.67 -0.81
C ASP A 163 17.61 7.04 -2.00
N VAL A 164 18.49 7.82 -2.63
CA VAL A 164 19.31 7.36 -3.78
C VAL A 164 20.31 6.25 -3.43
N GLU A 165 20.56 5.99 -2.15
CA GLU A 165 21.40 4.89 -1.67
C GLU A 165 20.57 3.63 -1.37
N GLY A 166 19.24 3.72 -1.48
CA GLY A 166 18.31 2.62 -1.25
C GLY A 166 17.85 2.50 0.20
N HIS A 167 18.20 3.42 1.10
CA HIS A 167 17.76 3.34 2.49
C HIS A 167 16.35 3.92 2.65
N LYS A 168 15.55 3.29 3.52
CA LYS A 168 14.19 3.75 3.85
C LYS A 168 14.20 5.18 4.40
N MET A 169 13.18 5.94 4.00
CA MET A 169 12.91 7.29 4.49
C MET A 169 11.53 7.37 5.12
N VAL A 170 10.55 6.80 4.44
CA VAL A 170 9.16 6.66 4.90
C VAL A 170 8.67 5.30 4.45
N GLU A 171 7.94 4.62 5.31
CA GLU A 171 7.27 3.36 5.01
C GLU A 171 5.86 3.43 5.58
N ARG A 172 4.86 3.21 4.72
CA ARG A 172 3.48 3.03 5.13
C ARG A 172 3.08 1.59 4.83
N ARG A 173 2.45 0.93 5.80
CA ARG A 173 2.07 -0.49 5.69
C ARG A 173 0.67 -0.74 6.24
N ASP A 174 -0.03 -1.67 5.59
CA ASP A 174 -1.38 -2.13 5.92
C ASP A 174 -2.41 -0.98 6.05
N GLY A 175 -2.15 0.19 5.48
CA GLY A 175 -2.98 1.37 5.69
C GLY A 175 -2.98 1.95 7.11
N HIS A 176 -2.42 1.28 8.13
CA HIS A 176 -2.57 1.65 9.55
C HIS A 176 -1.27 2.02 10.25
N TYR A 177 -0.12 1.77 9.59
CA TYR A 177 1.21 2.02 10.13
C TYR A 177 1.98 2.95 9.21
N LEU A 178 2.59 3.97 9.80
CA LEU A 178 3.53 4.86 9.14
C LEU A 178 4.82 4.91 9.97
N TRP A 179 5.93 4.48 9.37
CA TRP A 179 7.28 4.66 9.89
C TRP A 179 8.04 5.67 9.06
N PHE A 180 8.95 6.37 9.72
CA PHE A 180 9.88 7.26 9.04
C PHE A 180 11.17 7.40 9.86
N TRP A 181 12.25 7.70 9.16
CA TRP A 181 13.58 7.78 9.74
C TRP A 181 14.11 9.20 9.62
N LEU A 182 14.50 9.77 10.76
CA LEU A 182 15.07 11.11 10.86
C LEU A 182 16.07 11.17 12.01
N SER A 183 17.07 12.04 11.92
CA SER A 183 17.83 12.49 13.10
C SER A 183 16.90 13.29 14.05
N GLU A 184 17.19 13.29 15.35
CA GLU A 184 16.39 14.00 16.37
C GLU A 184 16.15 15.48 16.04
N ASP A 185 17.18 16.22 15.61
CA ASP A 185 17.06 17.63 15.19
C ASP A 185 16.08 17.86 14.03
N ARG A 186 15.91 16.85 13.17
CA ARG A 186 15.02 16.90 12.00
C ARG A 186 13.61 16.48 12.36
N PHE A 187 13.48 15.50 13.24
CA PHE A 187 12.22 15.14 13.86
C PHE A 187 11.55 16.37 14.49
N ASP A 188 12.26 17.11 15.33
CA ASP A 188 11.73 18.32 15.98
C ASP A 188 11.25 19.37 14.96
N ARG A 189 12.01 19.56 13.86
CA ARG A 189 11.62 20.48 12.78
C ARG A 189 10.40 20.02 12.00
N ALA A 190 10.24 18.71 11.79
CA ALA A 190 9.06 18.14 11.14
C ALA A 190 7.83 18.31 12.04
N MET A 191 7.94 17.92 13.32
CA MET A 191 6.84 17.98 14.28
C MET A 191 6.36 19.41 14.54
N ALA A 192 7.28 20.39 14.56
CA ALA A 192 6.93 21.81 14.71
C ALA A 192 6.05 22.38 13.58
N ARG A 193 5.94 21.69 12.44
CA ARG A 193 5.10 22.09 11.29
C ARG A 193 3.71 21.43 11.30
N LEU A 194 3.50 20.46 12.18
CA LEU A 194 2.27 19.68 12.23
C LEU A 194 1.31 20.24 13.29
N PRO A 195 -0.01 19.98 13.14
CA PRO A 195 -0.95 20.19 14.23
C PRO A 195 -0.49 19.45 15.50
N SER A 196 -0.65 20.07 16.66
CA SER A 196 -0.12 19.53 17.93
C SER A 196 -0.66 18.14 18.25
N ALA A 197 -1.91 17.84 17.90
CA ALA A 197 -2.50 16.51 18.09
C ALA A 197 -1.82 15.43 17.24
N VAL A 198 -1.48 15.75 15.99
CA VAL A 198 -0.75 14.83 15.09
C VAL A 198 0.67 14.64 15.61
N ALA A 199 1.38 15.73 15.91
CA ALA A 199 2.76 15.67 16.42
C ALA A 199 2.87 14.88 17.74
N ALA A 200 1.88 15.00 18.63
CA ALA A 200 1.88 14.29 19.92
C ALA A 200 1.60 12.79 19.80
N ALA A 201 0.97 12.34 18.70
CA ALA A 201 0.67 10.94 18.44
C ALA A 201 1.80 10.19 17.71
N VAL A 202 2.88 10.90 17.36
CA VAL A 202 4.09 10.31 16.80
C VAL A 202 5.02 9.89 17.92
N GLU A 203 5.50 8.65 17.86
CA GLU A 203 6.36 8.07 18.89
C GLU A 203 7.70 7.63 18.31
N ARG A 204 8.75 7.67 19.14
CA ARG A 204 10.02 7.01 18.83
C ARG A 204 9.77 5.50 18.84
N ASP A 205 10.01 4.84 17.72
CA ASP A 205 9.85 3.39 17.59
C ASP A 205 11.22 2.75 17.81
N GLU A 206 11.56 2.56 19.08
CA GLU A 206 12.71 1.74 19.43
C GLU A 206 12.38 0.31 18.96
N LEU A 207 13.11 -0.16 17.94
CA LEU A 207 13.18 -1.58 17.59
C LEU A 207 13.27 -2.35 18.92
N ARG A 208 12.18 -2.99 19.34
CA ARG A 208 12.37 -4.19 20.13
C ARG A 208 13.09 -5.11 19.17
N ASP A 209 14.38 -5.31 19.42
CA ASP A 209 15.04 -6.55 19.08
C ASP A 209 14.12 -7.64 19.63
N VAL A 210 13.21 -8.14 18.79
CA VAL A 210 12.70 -9.48 18.95
C VAL A 210 13.89 -10.34 18.56
N ASN A 211 14.85 -10.43 19.48
CA ASN A 211 15.77 -11.54 19.50
C ASN A 211 14.88 -12.77 19.52
N GLU A 212 14.85 -13.44 18.37
CA GLU A 212 14.48 -14.82 18.23
C GLU A 212 15.11 -15.56 19.42
N SER A 213 14.24 -15.92 20.37
CA SER A 213 14.63 -16.82 21.43
C SER A 213 14.68 -18.19 20.77
N GLU A 214 15.90 -18.69 20.56
CA GLU A 214 16.20 -20.11 20.34
C GLU A 214 15.48 -21.03 21.33
#